data_AF-A0A938GDP7-F1
#
_entry.id   AF-A0A938GDP7-F1
#
_cell.length_a   1.000
_cell.length_b   1.000
_cell.length_c   1.000
_cell.angle_alpha   90.00
_cell.angle_beta   90.00
_cell.angle_gamma   90.00
#
_symmetry.space_group_name_H-M   'P 1'
#
loop_
_entity.id
_entity.type
_entity.pdbx_description
1 polymer ?
#
loop_
_entity_poly.entity_id
_entity_poly.type
_entity_poly.pdbx_seq_one_letter_code
_entity_poly.pdbx_strand_id
1 'polypeptide(L)' 'MTPTQKQPEAFHAPLKPSDTAEQTVGCRHTQPNICAKHSMPKVCAFVRADGMCFAPPTSWKKQFLKLKTGAAKKK' A
#
# COMPACT_ATOMS: atom_id res chain seq x y z
N MET A 1 24.73 1.42 5.59
CA MET A 1 23.79 0.53 6.31
C MET A 1 22.42 1.18 6.19
N THR A 2 21.66 0.83 5.15
CA THR A 2 20.40 1.52 4.80
C THR A 2 19.33 1.22 5.86
N PRO A 3 18.60 2.24 6.36
CA PRO A 3 17.61 2.04 7.40
C PRO A 3 16.49 1.15 6.88
N THR A 4 16.24 0.07 7.62
CA THR A 4 15.14 -0.87 7.41
C THR A 4 13.82 -0.10 7.37
N GLN A 5 13.36 0.29 6.18
CA GLN A 5 12.10 0.99 5.99
C GLN A 5 10.95 0.02 6.28
N LYS A 6 10.55 -0.09 7.54
CA LYS A 6 9.28 -0.67 7.96
C LYS A 6 8.26 0.46 7.91
N GLN A 7 7.09 0.19 7.32
CA GLN A 7 5.99 1.15 7.28
C GLN A 7 4.71 0.49 7.82
N PRO A 8 4.68 0.12 9.12
CA PRO A 8 3.51 -0.52 9.72
C PRO A 8 2.27 0.39 9.65
N GLU A 9 2.45 1.70 9.79
CA GLU A 9 1.36 2.67 9.67
C GLU A 9 0.74 2.70 8.27
N ALA A 10 1.49 2.38 7.21
CA ALA A 10 0.96 2.41 5.85
C ALA A 10 -0.22 1.43 5.67
N PHE A 11 -0.22 0.28 6.34
CA PHE A 11 -1.32 -0.68 6.26
C PHE A 11 -2.61 -0.18 6.95
N HIS A 12 -2.47 0.59 8.03
CA HIS A 12 -3.61 1.12 8.79
C HIS A 12 -4.03 2.53 8.39
N ALA A 13 -3.20 3.23 7.62
CA ALA A 13 -3.47 4.58 7.16
C ALA A 13 -4.75 4.63 6.29
N PRO A 14 -5.50 5.73 6.35
CA PRO A 14 -6.77 5.89 5.66
C PRO A 14 -6.66 5.67 4.14
N LEU A 15 -7.77 5.29 3.52
CA LEU A 15 -7.85 5.13 2.07
C LEU A 15 -7.70 6.47 1.37
N LYS A 16 -6.85 6.49 0.35
CA LYS A 16 -6.74 7.61 -0.58
C LYS A 16 -7.77 7.43 -1.72
N PRO A 17 -8.11 8.49 -2.45
CA PRO A 17 -9.12 8.43 -3.51
C PRO A 17 -8.81 7.40 -4.62
N SER A 18 -7.53 7.15 -4.90
CA SER A 18 -7.09 6.21 -5.94
C SER A 18 -6.70 4.82 -5.41
N ASP A 19 -6.85 4.58 -4.09
CA ASP A 19 -6.64 3.25 -3.51
C ASP A 19 -7.80 2.32 -3.90
N THR A 20 -7.48 1.09 -4.30
CA THR A 20 -8.44 0.03 -4.56
C THR A 20 -7.98 -1.28 -3.89
N ALA A 21 -8.74 -2.35 -4.08
CA ALA A 21 -8.36 -3.68 -3.61
C ALA A 21 -7.11 -4.24 -4.31
N GLU A 22 -6.76 -3.73 -5.49
CA GLU A 22 -5.69 -4.26 -6.36
C GLU A 22 -4.57 -3.27 -6.62
N GLN A 23 -4.82 -1.97 -6.41
CA GLN A 23 -3.81 -0.93 -6.53
C GLN A 23 -3.83 -0.01 -5.32
N THR A 24 -2.68 0.55 -4.97
CA THR A 24 -2.56 1.49 -3.85
C THR A 24 -1.66 2.65 -4.20
N VAL A 25 -1.92 3.83 -3.63
CA VAL A 25 -1.06 5.01 -3.77
C VAL A 25 0.03 4.95 -2.71
N GLY A 26 1.24 4.62 -3.13
CA GLY A 26 2.37 4.28 -2.27
C GLY A 26 2.47 2.78 -1.99
N CYS A 27 3.44 2.40 -1.15
CA CYS A 27 3.56 1.03 -0.68
C CYS A 27 2.69 0.82 0.57
N ARG A 28 1.74 -0.11 0.52
CA ARG A 28 0.91 -0.52 1.68
C ARG A 28 1.43 -1.80 2.36
N HIS A 29 2.66 -2.20 2.05
CA HIS A 29 3.33 -3.31 2.71
C HIS A 29 3.92 -2.81 4.04
N THR A 30 3.64 -3.49 5.16
CA THR A 30 4.27 -3.18 6.46
C THR A 30 5.78 -3.33 6.40
N GLN A 31 6.26 -4.27 5.58
CA GLN A 31 7.68 -4.52 5.35
C GLN A 31 7.92 -4.55 3.83
N PRO A 32 8.21 -3.40 3.20
CA PRO A 32 8.50 -3.32 1.76
C PRO A 32 9.80 -4.02 1.38
N ASN A 33 10.80 -4.07 2.27
CA ASN A 33 12.09 -4.72 2.00
C ASN A 33 11.97 -6.22 1.70
N ILE A 34 11.01 -6.93 2.31
CA ILE A 34 10.77 -8.36 2.06
C ILE A 34 9.79 -8.62 0.92
N CYS A 35 9.27 -7.57 0.28
CA CYS A 35 8.31 -7.72 -0.78
C CYS A 35 9.02 -8.26 -2.04
N ALA A 36 8.58 -9.40 -2.56
CA ALA A 36 9.14 -9.99 -3.79
C ALA A 36 9.00 -9.08 -5.03
N LYS A 37 8.05 -8.14 -5.00
CA LYS A 37 7.83 -7.14 -6.05
C LYS A 37 8.51 -5.80 -5.74
N HIS A 38 9.33 -5.71 -4.67
CA HIS A 38 10.05 -4.50 -4.32
C HIS A 38 10.98 -4.08 -5.45
N SER A 39 11.01 -2.78 -5.76
CA SER A 39 11.77 -2.21 -6.88
C SER A 39 11.44 -2.78 -8.28
N MET A 40 10.32 -3.49 -8.45
CA MET A 40 9.91 -3.96 -9.76
C MET A 40 9.29 -2.82 -10.58
N PRO A 41 9.88 -2.45 -11.74
CA PRO A 41 9.35 -1.38 -12.58
C PRO A 41 7.93 -1.72 -13.02
N LYS A 42 7.09 -0.68 -13.17
CA LYS A 42 5.64 -0.75 -13.43
C LYS A 42 4.78 -1.31 -12.29
N VAL A 43 5.34 -2.03 -11.32
CA VAL A 43 4.57 -2.65 -10.23
C VAL A 43 4.72 -1.91 -8.91
N CYS A 44 5.95 -1.59 -8.51
CA CYS A 44 6.25 -1.07 -7.19
C CYS A 44 6.18 0.46 -7.14
N ALA A 45 5.50 0.99 -6.12
CA ALA A 45 5.38 2.43 -5.91
C ALA A 45 6.72 3.17 -5.78
N PHE A 46 7.80 2.49 -5.36
CA PHE A 46 9.10 3.13 -5.17
C PHE A 46 9.83 3.47 -6.48
N VAL A 47 9.59 2.70 -7.54
CA VAL A 47 10.30 2.85 -8.82
C VAL A 47 9.39 3.32 -9.95
N ARG A 48 8.08 3.37 -9.70
CA ARG A 48 7.09 3.78 -10.70
C ARG A 48 6.88 5.28 -10.63
N ALA A 49 6.84 5.94 -11.78
CA ALA A 49 6.68 7.40 -11.87
C ALA A 49 5.40 7.91 -11.18
N ASP A 50 4.32 7.13 -11.22
CA ASP A 50 3.04 7.52 -10.59
C ASP A 50 3.00 7.28 -9.07
N GLY A 51 4.05 6.69 -8.48
CA GLY A 51 4.11 6.40 -7.04
C GLY A 51 3.09 5.36 -6.56
N MET A 52 2.57 4.51 -7.46
CA MET A 52 1.49 3.57 -7.18
C MET A 52 1.99 2.12 -7.18
N CYS A 53 1.41 1.30 -6.29
CA CYS A 53 1.70 -0.12 -6.16
C CYS A 53 0.56 -0.97 -6.74
N PHE A 54 0.86 -1.81 -7.73
CA PHE A 54 -0.09 -2.78 -8.33
C PHE A 54 -0.02 -4.19 -7.72
N ALA A 55 0.86 -4.38 -6.73
CA ALA A 55 0.98 -5.63 -6.00
C ALA A 55 0.84 -5.37 -4.50
N PRO A 56 -0.31 -4.87 -4.02
CA PRO A 56 -0.55 -4.80 -2.60
C PRO A 56 -0.60 -6.21 -1.99
N PRO A 57 -0.30 -6.36 -0.68
CA PRO A 57 -0.34 -7.67 -0.02
C PRO A 57 -1.75 -8.25 -0.06
N THR A 58 -1.91 -9.57 -0.06
CA THR A 58 -3.23 -10.22 -0.07
C THR A 58 -4.12 -9.77 1.10
N SER A 59 -3.51 -9.49 2.24
CA SER A 59 -4.16 -8.92 3.44
C SER A 59 -4.73 -7.52 3.22
N TRP A 60 -4.21 -6.76 2.24
CA TRP A 60 -4.73 -5.44 1.88
C TRP A 60 -6.18 -5.51 1.41
N LYS A 61 -6.58 -6.52 0.63
CA LYS A 61 -7.98 -6.63 0.18
C LYS A 61 -8.98 -6.59 1.34
N LYS A 62 -8.67 -7.32 2.43
CA LYS A 62 -9.47 -7.32 3.65
C LYS A 62 -9.41 -5.97 4.38
N GLN A 63 -8.22 -5.39 4.48
CA GLN A 63 -8.01 -4.11 5.15
C GLN A 63 -8.67 -2.95 4.38
N PHE A 64 -8.59 -2.94 3.06
CA PHE A 64 -9.28 -2.00 2.17
C PHE A 64 -10.78 -2.05 2.40
N LEU A 65 -11.39 -3.25 2.45
CA LEU A 65 -12.81 -3.39 2.76
C LEU A 65 -13.13 -2.85 4.16
N LYS A 66 -12.32 -3.17 5.17
CA LYS A 66 -12.49 -2.66 6.54
C LYS A 66 -12.41 -1.14 6.59
N LEU A 67 -11.42 -0.55 5.93
CA LEU A 67 -11.24 0.89 5.85
C LEU A 67 -12.33 1.54 5.01
N LYS A 68 -12.81 0.92 3.92
CA LYS A 68 -13.89 1.44 3.08
C LYS A 68 -15.21 1.49 3.84
N THR A 69 -15.54 0.41 4.55
CA THR A 69 -16.75 0.34 5.40
C THR A 69 -16.64 1.26 6.63
N GLY A 70 -15.44 1.41 7.21
CA GLY A 70 -15.20 2.30 8.35
C GLY A 70 -15.01 3.79 8.01
N ALA A 71 -14.51 4.11 6.82
CA ALA A 71 -14.21 5.48 6.39
C ALA A 71 -15.46 6.30 6.03
N ALA A 72 -16.63 5.66 5.90
CA ALA A 72 -17.92 6.36 5.79
C ALA A 72 -18.26 7.24 7.02
N LYS A 73 -17.42 7.23 8.07
CA LYS A 73 -17.55 8.07 9.28
C LYS A 73 -16.54 9.23 9.34
N LYS A 74 -16.21 9.89 8.24
CA LYS A 74 -15.66 11.26 8.28
C LYS A 74 -16.61 12.21 7.57
N LYS A 75 -17.48 12.82 8.38
CA LYS A 75 -18.21 14.06 8.07
C LYS A 75 -17.27 15.24 8.20
#